data_AF-A0A7M2RHH1-F1
#
_entry.id   AF-A0A7M2RHH1-F1
#
_cell.length_a   1.000
_cell.length_b   1.000
_cell.length_c   1.000
_cell.angle_alpha   90.00
_cell.angle_beta   90.00
_cell.angle_gamma   90.00
#
_symmetry.space_group_name_H-M   'P 1'
#
loop_
_entity.id
_entity.type
_entity.pdbx_description
1 polymer ?
#
loop_
_entity_poly.entity_id
_entity_poly.type
_entity_poly.pdbx_seq_one_letter_code
_entity_poly.pdbx_strand_id
1 'polypeptide(L)'
;MADGFLSPEGEFFEKNEKEDFHSMTARRILGPDYSDTDPVSELIRRGYLSLIEFRAPGGLKSIQPDLDYVIGKRSGMLTDAQKEWLELHQDWLTRHQQYTINMDENGIFKDYELNDVKMYLVCDVCPLRDTRKLWCDGRNIKEPDDCGACDKIVPEPLKHRQR
;
A
#
# COMPACT_ATOMS: atom_id res chain seq x y z
N MET A 1 -8.79 0.11 -7.78
CA MET A 1 -7.91 0.00 -6.60
C MET A 1 -7.60 1.41 -6.14
N ALA A 2 -7.33 1.59 -4.85
CA ALA A 2 -7.12 2.90 -4.26
C ALA A 2 -5.77 3.47 -4.70
N ASP A 3 -5.84 4.51 -5.52
CA ASP A 3 -4.71 5.29 -6.00
C ASP A 3 -5.06 6.77 -5.83
N GLY A 4 -4.46 7.46 -4.86
CA GLY A 4 -4.87 8.82 -4.49
C GLY A 4 -4.50 9.20 -3.06
N PHE A 5 -5.27 10.11 -2.47
CA PHE A 5 -5.03 10.62 -1.12
C PHE A 5 -6.27 10.49 -0.23
N LEU A 6 -6.09 9.99 0.99
CA LEU A 6 -7.13 9.97 2.02
C LEU A 6 -6.90 11.12 3.00
N SER A 7 -7.88 12.02 3.16
CA SER A 7 -7.78 13.15 4.09
C SER A 7 -7.91 12.73 5.55
N PRO A 8 -7.47 13.58 6.51
CA PRO A 8 -7.77 13.40 7.93
C PRO A 8 -9.26 13.30 8.25
N GLU A 9 -10.12 13.89 7.41
CA GLU A 9 -11.58 13.90 7.57
C GLU A 9 -12.26 12.67 6.94
N GLY A 10 -11.50 11.73 6.35
CA GLY A 10 -12.05 10.50 5.75
C GLY A 10 -12.55 10.66 4.31
N GLU A 11 -12.19 11.75 3.63
CA GLU A 11 -12.50 11.95 2.21
C GLU A 11 -11.38 11.38 1.34
N PHE A 12 -11.72 10.52 0.38
CA PHE A 12 -10.77 9.95 -0.56
C PHE A 12 -10.75 10.72 -1.88
N PHE A 13 -9.59 11.27 -2.20
CA PHE A 13 -9.29 11.96 -3.44
C PHE A 13 -8.55 11.01 -4.39
N GLU A 14 -9.31 10.34 -5.25
CA GLU A 14 -8.76 9.47 -6.28
C GLU A 14 -7.90 10.26 -7.28
N LYS A 15 -6.81 9.64 -7.73
CA LYS A 15 -5.97 10.10 -8.83
C LYS A 15 -6.69 9.84 -10.16
N ASN A 16 -6.95 10.92 -10.89
CA ASN A 16 -7.78 10.90 -12.09
C ASN A 16 -7.01 10.27 -13.27
N GLU A 17 -7.72 9.78 -14.30
CA GLU A 17 -7.10 9.31 -15.55
C GLU A 17 -6.26 10.38 -16.30
N LYS A 18 -6.52 11.66 -16.03
CA LYS A 18 -5.80 12.81 -16.59
C LYS A 18 -4.59 13.23 -15.77
N GLU A 19 -4.34 12.58 -14.64
CA GLU A 19 -3.23 12.88 -13.74
C GLU A 19 -2.20 11.77 -13.86
N ASP A 20 -1.07 12.09 -14.49
CA ASP A 20 0.01 11.11 -14.67
C ASP A 20 0.73 10.79 -13.35
N PHE A 21 0.74 11.74 -12.41
CA PHE A 21 1.50 11.65 -11.16
C PHE A 21 0.68 12.11 -9.94
N HIS A 22 0.94 11.51 -8.77
CA HIS A 22 0.35 11.95 -7.49
C HIS A 22 0.62 13.41 -7.14
N SER A 23 1.69 14.01 -7.68
CA SER A 23 1.97 15.43 -7.50
C SER A 23 0.91 16.33 -8.16
N MET A 24 0.27 15.87 -9.24
CA MET A 24 -0.84 16.60 -9.90
C MET A 24 -2.10 16.52 -9.06
N THR A 25 -2.44 15.32 -8.58
CA THR A 25 -3.54 15.09 -7.63
C THR A 25 -3.36 15.92 -6.37
N ALA A 26 -2.14 15.96 -5.82
CA ALA A 26 -1.83 16.73 -4.63
C ALA A 26 -2.00 18.24 -4.85
N ARG A 27 -1.58 18.77 -6.00
CA ARG A 27 -1.83 20.19 -6.37
C ARG A 27 -3.31 20.49 -6.52
N ARG A 28 -4.10 19.57 -7.10
CA ARG A 28 -5.56 19.73 -7.20
C ARG A 28 -6.21 19.84 -5.83
N ILE A 29 -5.78 19.03 -4.87
CA ILE A 29 -6.30 19.07 -3.49
C ILE A 29 -5.86 20.35 -2.77
N LEU A 30 -4.59 20.75 -2.93
CA LEU A 30 -4.04 21.94 -2.28
C LEU A 30 -4.59 23.27 -2.86
N GLY A 31 -5.12 23.21 -4.08
CA GLY A 31 -5.72 24.35 -4.77
C GLY A 31 -4.72 25.16 -5.61
N PRO A 32 -5.24 26.08 -6.43
CA PRO A 32 -4.45 26.85 -7.41
C PRO A 32 -3.42 27.80 -6.77
N ASP A 33 -3.63 28.18 -5.51
CA ASP A 33 -2.74 29.11 -4.79
C ASP A 33 -1.49 28.43 -4.22
N TYR A 34 -1.42 27.09 -4.26
CA TYR A 34 -0.26 26.35 -3.78
C TYR A 34 0.88 26.35 -4.81
N SER A 35 1.94 27.11 -4.52
CA SER A 35 3.07 27.35 -5.44
C SER A 35 4.36 26.58 -5.09
N ASP A 36 4.39 25.88 -3.96
CA ASP A 36 5.56 25.11 -3.53
C ASP A 36 5.87 23.93 -4.46
N THR A 37 7.12 23.46 -4.40
CA THR A 37 7.66 22.44 -5.29
C THR A 37 7.26 21.01 -4.89
N ASP A 38 6.91 20.77 -3.63
CA ASP A 38 6.62 19.42 -3.11
C ASP A 38 5.21 19.29 -2.50
N PRO A 39 4.16 19.23 -3.37
CA PRO A 39 2.77 19.17 -2.94
C PRO A 39 2.41 17.88 -2.20
N VAL A 40 3.08 16.76 -2.51
CA VAL A 40 2.81 15.47 -1.86
C VAL A 40 3.25 15.53 -0.40
N SER A 41 4.48 15.99 -0.14
CA SER A 41 4.96 16.14 1.24
C SER A 41 4.14 17.13 2.06
N GLU A 42 3.58 18.16 1.42
CA GLU A 42 2.67 19.08 2.12
C GLU A 42 1.37 18.40 2.55
N LEU A 43 0.74 17.59 1.69
CA LEU A 43 -0.43 16.81 2.08
C LEU A 43 -0.11 15.83 3.22
N ILE A 44 1.02 15.13 3.13
CA ILE A 44 1.48 14.25 4.22
C ILE A 44 1.68 15.05 5.52
N ARG A 45 2.26 16.25 5.44
CA ARG A 45 2.42 17.14 6.62
C ARG A 45 1.08 17.54 7.24
N ARG A 46 0.05 17.76 6.41
CA ARG A 46 -1.34 18.05 6.81
C ARG A 46 -2.10 16.82 7.32
N GLY A 47 -1.50 15.63 7.28
CA GLY A 47 -2.07 14.41 7.83
C GLY A 47 -2.80 13.53 6.82
N TYR A 48 -2.70 13.83 5.52
CA TYR A 48 -3.22 12.95 4.49
C TYR A 48 -2.40 11.65 4.43
N LEU A 49 -3.06 10.55 4.06
CA LEU A 49 -2.38 9.34 3.62
C LEU A 49 -2.31 9.35 2.09
N SER A 50 -1.14 9.04 1.52
CA SER A 50 -0.98 8.78 0.09
C SER A 50 -1.09 7.28 -0.14
N LEU A 51 -2.09 6.86 -0.91
CA LEU A 51 -2.27 5.49 -1.36
C LEU A 51 -1.74 5.45 -2.79
N ILE A 52 -0.60 4.79 -2.98
CA ILE A 52 0.13 4.82 -4.26
C ILE A 52 -0.06 3.50 -4.98
N GLU A 53 -0.52 3.59 -6.23
CA GLU A 53 -0.49 2.49 -7.18
C GLU A 53 0.54 2.78 -8.28
N PHE A 54 1.48 1.86 -8.50
CA PHE A 54 2.44 1.97 -9.59
C PHE A 54 1.75 1.66 -10.91
N ARG A 55 1.35 2.71 -11.65
CA ARG A 55 0.73 2.61 -12.99
C ARG A 55 1.62 3.25 -14.04
N ALA A 56 1.55 2.74 -15.27
CA ALA A 56 2.05 3.50 -16.44
C ALA A 56 1.21 4.77 -16.64
N PRO A 57 1.77 5.86 -17.20
CA PRO A 57 1.00 7.05 -17.56
C PRO A 57 -0.22 6.69 -18.41
N GLY A 58 -1.42 7.14 -18.01
CA GLY A 58 -2.70 6.80 -18.64
C GLY A 58 -3.19 5.34 -18.44
N GLY A 59 -2.52 4.54 -17.61
CA GLY A 59 -2.91 3.16 -17.32
C GLY A 59 -4.08 3.05 -16.33
N LEU A 60 -5.00 2.11 -16.59
CA LEU A 60 -6.16 1.82 -15.73
C LEU A 60 -5.89 0.74 -14.66
N LYS A 61 -4.68 0.14 -14.66
CA LYS A 61 -4.28 -0.94 -13.76
C LYS A 61 -2.82 -0.78 -13.35
N SER A 62 -2.50 -1.21 -12.13
CA SER A 62 -1.14 -1.33 -11.62
C SER A 62 -0.30 -2.20 -12.54
N ILE A 63 0.90 -1.71 -12.84
CA ILE A 63 1.93 -2.48 -13.54
C ILE A 63 2.76 -3.32 -12.56
N GLN A 64 2.83 -2.91 -11.30
CA GLN A 64 3.62 -3.56 -10.24
C GLN A 64 2.86 -3.48 -8.90
N PRO A 65 1.80 -4.30 -8.70
CA PRO A 65 0.97 -4.25 -7.49
C PRO A 65 1.72 -4.52 -6.17
N ASP A 66 2.89 -5.14 -6.29
CA ASP A 66 3.88 -5.44 -5.27
C ASP A 66 4.70 -4.22 -4.83
N LEU A 67 4.69 -3.14 -5.61
CA LEU A 67 5.32 -1.86 -5.29
C LEU A 67 4.28 -0.80 -4.88
N ASP A 68 3.04 -1.20 -4.63
CA ASP A 68 1.97 -0.30 -4.19
C ASP A 68 2.00 -0.12 -2.68
N TYR A 69 2.21 1.09 -2.18
CA TYR A 69 2.37 1.34 -0.75
C TYR A 69 1.52 2.50 -0.26
N VAL A 70 1.41 2.61 1.06
CA VAL A 70 0.73 3.70 1.75
C VAL A 70 1.78 4.54 2.48
N ILE A 71 1.77 5.85 2.26
CA ILE A 71 2.62 6.81 2.97
C ILE A 71 1.75 7.67 3.87
N GLY A 72 2.17 7.87 5.11
CA GLY A 72 1.55 8.81 6.04
C GLY A 72 2.59 9.60 6.81
N LYS A 73 2.11 10.54 7.64
CA LYS A 73 2.97 11.31 8.54
C LYS A 73 3.59 10.38 9.59
N ARG A 74 4.93 10.25 9.59
CA ARG A 74 5.65 9.36 10.52
C ARG A 74 5.35 9.63 12.01
N SER A 75 5.10 10.88 12.37
CA SER A 75 4.72 11.28 13.73
C SER A 75 3.25 11.68 13.77
N GLY A 76 2.41 10.81 14.31
CA GLY A 76 0.97 11.05 14.41
C GLY A 76 0.22 9.79 14.77
N MET A 77 -1.10 9.91 14.84
CA MET A 77 -2.05 8.80 14.91
C MET A 77 -3.02 8.95 13.75
N LEU A 78 -3.52 7.82 13.25
CA LEU A 78 -4.68 7.84 12.35
C LEU A 78 -5.87 8.50 13.03
N THR A 79 -6.57 9.34 12.28
CA THR A 79 -7.87 9.86 12.71
C THR A 79 -8.92 8.74 12.66
N ASP A 80 -10.01 8.87 13.42
CA ASP A 80 -11.07 7.87 13.41
C ASP A 80 -11.79 7.81 12.05
N ALA A 81 -11.93 8.94 11.35
CA ALA A 81 -12.47 8.97 10.00
C ALA A 81 -11.58 8.23 8.98
N GLN A 82 -10.26 8.31 9.13
CA GLN A 82 -9.33 7.53 8.30
C GLN A 82 -9.44 6.02 8.57
N LYS A 83 -9.56 5.62 9.84
CA LYS A 83 -9.76 4.21 10.21
C LYS A 83 -11.06 3.67 9.63
N GLU A 84 -12.17 4.41 9.80
CA GLU A 84 -13.48 4.03 9.26
C GLU A 84 -13.43 3.87 7.73
N TRP A 85 -12.77 4.81 7.03
CA TRP A 85 -12.60 4.71 5.59
C TRP A 85 -11.80 3.46 5.19
N LEU A 86 -10.67 3.19 5.86
CA LEU A 86 -9.82 2.04 5.59
C LEU A 86 -10.56 0.72 5.84
N GLU A 87 -11.32 0.62 6.93
CA GLU A 87 -12.15 -0.55 7.25
C GLU A 87 -13.23 -0.80 6.19
N LEU A 88 -13.96 0.24 5.79
CA LEU A 88 -15.03 0.14 4.79
C LEU A 88 -14.51 -0.17 3.38
N HIS A 89 -13.30 0.27 3.04
CA HIS A 89 -12.73 0.16 1.70
C HIS A 89 -11.50 -0.76 1.62
N GLN A 90 -11.38 -1.71 2.55
CA GLN A 90 -10.26 -2.67 2.55
C GLN A 90 -10.09 -3.40 1.22
N ASP A 91 -11.19 -3.70 0.52
CA ASP A 91 -11.21 -4.42 -0.76
C ASP A 91 -10.73 -3.54 -1.93
N TRP A 92 -10.63 -2.23 -1.72
CA TRP A 92 -10.10 -1.29 -2.70
C TRP A 92 -8.58 -1.17 -2.59
N LEU A 93 -8.00 -1.51 -1.44
CA LEU A 93 -6.57 -1.52 -1.22
C LEU A 93 -5.92 -2.74 -1.85
N THR A 94 -4.72 -2.57 -2.40
CA THR A 94 -3.93 -3.72 -2.87
C THR A 94 -3.44 -4.54 -1.69
N ARG A 95 -3.06 -5.81 -1.94
CA ARG A 95 -2.49 -6.65 -0.89
C ARG A 95 -1.19 -6.07 -0.32
N HIS A 96 -0.37 -5.38 -1.13
CA HIS A 96 0.84 -4.73 -0.64
C HIS A 96 0.55 -3.49 0.20
N GLN A 97 -0.49 -2.71 -0.15
CA GLN A 97 -0.96 -1.59 0.68
C GLN A 97 -1.49 -2.08 2.03
N GLN A 98 -2.34 -3.11 2.04
CA GLN A 98 -2.84 -3.75 3.28
C GLN A 98 -1.68 -4.25 4.15
N TYR A 99 -0.69 -4.91 3.54
CA TYR A 99 0.53 -5.36 4.22
C TYR A 99 1.34 -4.21 4.81
N THR A 100 1.54 -3.13 4.04
CA THR A 100 2.29 -1.95 4.49
C THR A 100 1.65 -1.32 5.73
N ILE A 101 0.32 -1.25 5.76
CA ILE A 101 -0.45 -0.79 6.91
C ILE A 101 -0.22 -1.71 8.11
N ASN A 102 -0.47 -3.01 7.94
CA ASN A 102 -0.43 -3.97 9.05
C ASN A 102 0.97 -4.21 9.63
N MET A 103 2.03 -3.91 8.87
CA MET A 103 3.42 -4.12 9.29
C MET A 103 4.14 -2.85 9.74
N ASP A 104 3.45 -1.69 9.77
CA ASP A 104 4.04 -0.44 10.22
C ASP A 104 4.09 -0.37 11.76
N GLU A 105 5.06 -1.04 12.36
CA GLU A 105 5.24 -1.14 13.82
C GLU A 105 5.63 0.19 14.50
N ASN A 106 6.15 1.16 13.74
CA ASN A 106 6.78 2.36 14.31
C ASN A 106 6.21 3.68 13.76
N GLY A 107 5.37 3.63 12.74
CA GLY A 107 4.77 4.80 12.10
C GLY A 107 3.36 5.09 12.58
N ILE A 108 2.53 5.54 11.64
CA ILE A 108 1.17 6.04 11.91
C ILE A 108 0.17 4.90 12.13
N PHE A 109 0.48 3.69 11.64
CA PHE A 109 -0.41 2.53 11.74
C PHE A 109 -0.06 1.57 12.89
N LYS A 110 0.95 1.88 13.72
CA LYS A 110 1.47 0.97 14.76
C LYS A 110 0.44 0.41 15.75
N ASP A 111 -0.66 1.13 15.98
CA ASP A 111 -1.74 0.77 16.89
C ASP A 111 -3.04 0.42 16.11
N TYR A 112 -2.91 0.09 14.82
CA TYR A 112 -4.02 -0.18 13.90
C TYR A 112 -3.75 -1.44 13.06
N GLU A 113 -4.62 -2.44 13.20
CA GLU A 113 -4.63 -3.63 12.36
C GLU A 113 -5.85 -3.55 11.45
N LEU A 114 -5.62 -3.39 10.14
CA LEU A 114 -6.71 -3.28 9.16
C LEU A 114 -7.40 -4.63 8.96
N ASN A 115 -6.60 -5.69 8.83
CA ASN A 115 -7.07 -7.05 8.62
C ASN A 115 -5.95 -8.06 8.93
N ASP A 116 -6.20 -9.34 8.69
CA ASP A 116 -5.25 -10.43 8.95
C ASP A 116 -4.17 -10.59 7.86
N VAL A 117 -4.09 -9.68 6.90
CA VAL A 117 -3.06 -9.71 5.83
C VAL A 117 -1.70 -9.38 6.42
N LYS A 118 -0.98 -10.43 6.79
CA LYS A 118 0.43 -10.43 7.16
C LYS A 118 1.20 -11.20 6.08
N MET A 119 2.53 -11.10 6.06
CA MET A 119 3.36 -11.82 5.08
C MET A 119 2.91 -13.28 5.01
N TYR A 120 2.67 -13.83 3.80
CA TYR A 120 2.21 -15.20 3.66
C TYR A 120 3.14 -16.15 4.46
N LEU A 121 2.60 -16.89 5.43
CA LEU A 121 3.35 -17.89 6.22
C LEU A 121 4.14 -18.86 5.33
N VAL A 122 3.59 -19.16 4.15
CA VAL A 122 4.19 -20.01 3.13
C VAL A 122 5.45 -19.42 2.49
N CYS A 123 5.56 -18.09 2.42
CA CYS A 123 6.74 -17.41 1.89
C CYS A 123 7.94 -17.47 2.84
N ASP A 124 7.72 -17.69 4.15
CA ASP A 124 8.81 -17.82 5.12
C ASP A 124 9.49 -19.21 5.08
N VAL A 125 8.80 -20.20 4.52
CA VAL A 125 9.32 -21.57 4.29
C VAL A 125 9.51 -21.89 2.80
N CYS A 126 9.36 -20.89 1.92
CA CYS A 126 9.46 -21.07 0.48
C CYS A 126 10.91 -21.27 0.03
N PRO A 127 11.21 -22.25 -0.85
CA PRO A 127 12.56 -22.40 -1.43
C PRO A 127 13.04 -21.17 -2.22
N LEU A 128 12.10 -20.35 -2.70
CA LEU A 128 12.38 -19.11 -3.43
C LEU A 128 12.42 -17.87 -2.51
N ARG A 129 12.35 -18.06 -1.18
CA ARG A 129 12.37 -16.97 -0.18
C ARG A 129 13.56 -16.06 -0.38
N ASP A 130 14.76 -16.62 -0.50
CA ASP A 130 15.98 -15.83 -0.65
C ASP A 130 16.01 -15.09 -2.00
N THR A 131 15.51 -15.70 -3.08
CA THR A 131 15.42 -15.04 -4.40
C THR A 131 14.40 -13.90 -4.40
N ARG A 132 13.23 -14.11 -3.80
CA ARG A 132 12.22 -13.06 -3.63
C ARG A 132 12.72 -11.96 -2.71
N LYS A 133 13.39 -12.31 -1.60
CA LYS A 133 14.02 -11.35 -0.70
C LYS A 133 15.11 -10.52 -1.38
N LEU A 134 15.92 -11.12 -2.26
CA LEU A 134 16.93 -10.39 -3.04
C LEU A 134 16.31 -9.42 -4.07
N TRP A 135 15.13 -9.74 -4.61
CA TRP A 135 14.36 -8.82 -5.44
C TRP A 135 13.65 -7.73 -4.61
N CYS A 136 13.04 -8.08 -3.47
CA CYS A 136 12.49 -7.12 -2.51
C CYS A 136 13.58 -6.17 -1.96
N ASP A 137 14.81 -6.65 -1.79
CA ASP A 137 15.98 -5.86 -1.37
C ASP A 137 16.60 -5.04 -2.52
N GLY A 138 16.01 -5.06 -3.73
CA GLY A 138 16.46 -4.29 -4.89
C GLY A 138 17.80 -4.73 -5.49
N ARG A 139 18.33 -5.89 -5.07
CA ARG A 139 19.61 -6.44 -5.57
C ARG A 139 19.43 -7.25 -6.85
N ASN A 140 18.19 -7.48 -7.27
CA ASN A 140 17.86 -8.16 -8.51
C ASN A 140 16.91 -7.28 -9.35
N ILE A 141 17.30 -7.02 -10.60
CA ILE A 141 16.55 -6.18 -11.55
C ILE A 141 15.40 -6.98 -12.18
N LYS A 142 15.54 -8.31 -12.25
CA LYS A 142 14.54 -9.17 -12.86
C LYS A 142 13.60 -9.71 -11.79
N GLU A 143 12.33 -9.38 -11.92
CA GLU A 143 11.25 -9.97 -11.14
C GLU A 143 11.31 -11.51 -11.25
N PRO A 144 11.34 -12.23 -10.12
CA PRO A 144 11.27 -13.69 -10.16
C PRO A 144 9.89 -14.11 -10.70
N ASP A 145 9.90 -15.08 -11.62
CA ASP A 145 8.67 -15.61 -12.22
C ASP A 145 7.67 -16.02 -11.12
N ASP A 146 6.38 -15.78 -11.37
CA ASP A 146 5.34 -16.23 -10.47
C ASP A 146 5.42 -17.76 -10.32
N CYS A 147 5.77 -18.22 -9.13
CA CYS A 147 6.14 -19.61 -8.93
C CYS A 147 4.93 -20.55 -8.93
N GLY A 148 3.71 -20.01 -8.80
CA GLY A 148 2.47 -20.79 -8.72
C GLY A 148 2.47 -21.87 -7.62
N ALA A 149 3.40 -21.78 -6.66
CA ALA A 149 3.65 -22.79 -5.64
C ALA A 149 2.99 -22.46 -4.30
N CYS A 150 2.63 -21.20 -4.07
CA CYS A 150 1.95 -20.77 -2.84
C CYS A 150 0.58 -21.45 -2.68
N ASP A 151 -0.12 -21.75 -3.79
CA ASP A 151 -1.39 -22.48 -3.79
C ASP A 151 -1.22 -24.00 -3.53
N LYS A 152 0.02 -24.52 -3.56
CA LYS A 152 0.32 -25.96 -3.46
C LYS A 152 1.12 -26.35 -2.21
N ILE A 153 1.55 -25.37 -1.41
CA ILE A 153 2.33 -25.62 -0.18
C ILE A 153 1.42 -25.36 1.02
N VAL A 154 0.92 -26.42 1.64
CA VAL A 154 0.20 -26.34 2.93
C VAL A 154 1.24 -26.46 4.05
N PRO A 155 1.46 -25.43 4.88
CA PRO A 155 2.35 -25.51 6.04
C PRO A 155 1.93 -26.61 7.02
N GLU A 156 2.89 -27.34 7.59
CA GLU A 156 2.64 -28.38 8.60
C GLU A 156 1.74 -27.97 9.78
N PRO A 157 1.81 -26.74 10.31
CA PRO A 157 0.91 -26.28 11.39
C PRO A 157 -0.59 -26.29 11.02
N LEU A 158 -0.92 -26.31 9.72
CA LEU A 158 -2.28 -26.28 9.20
C LEU A 158 -2.79 -27.65 8.74
N LYS A 159 -1.94 -28.70 8.76
CA LYS A 159 -2.35 -30.07 8.38
C LYS A 159 -3.32 -30.73 9.38
N HIS A 160 -3.42 -30.21 10.62
CA HIS A 160 -4.20 -30.86 11.69
C HIS A 160 -5.55 -30.21 12.02
N ARG A 161 -5.99 -29.17 11.30
CA ARG A 161 -7.32 -28.56 11.48
C ARG A 161 -8.41 -29.11 10.56
N GLN A 162 -8.12 -30.16 9.80
CA GLN A 162 -9.13 -30.96 9.09
C GLN A 162 -9.22 -32.35 9.73
N ARG A 163 -9.95 -32.44 10.85
CA ARG A 163 -10.69 -33.65 11.20
C ARG A 163 -12.16 -33.28 11.23
#